data_AF-A0AAN8HIG6-F1
#
_entry.id   AF-A0AAN8HIG6-F1
#
_cell.length_a   1.000
_cell.length_b   1.000
_cell.length_c   1.000
_cell.angle_alpha   90.00
_cell.angle_beta   90.00
_cell.angle_gamma   90.00
#
_symmetry.space_group_name_H-M   'P 1'
#
loop_
_entity.id
_entity.type
_entity.pdbx_description
1 polymer ?
#
loop_
_entity_poly.entity_id
_entity_poly.type
_entity_poly.pdbx_seq_one_letter_code
_entity_poly.pdbx_strand_id
1 'polypeptide(L)'
;MEAATNRRESYFNFVKKEHLKLDDLKVRKRAEGKGRGYLFKNGIPEYPRPEIHVSRLKHDTDYTGLIGIKESGGFRDPFGKGLVWWGLSVGGEEVRSAEQRLLQEAYPDRTEQQVQDQQSFLGEFASSPAFKRSSRLGSYRFTFPLQELLEAYKKQFCGGEQPVMRVYETHLYKQEVMYAVLVHSPANQEQFSEYPLLTDDPDAVCCYRDGRFTWRPEAMCETYSYQLVRNPETQKMEAQPYTPRMPGFGPEFYVWDNVGIALHVEEKLLEFGPDRLREKLKFCEGGAGSCRSVEFEDFPSAEATVRRLWPEDPSPLQRDEDPSPLQRDEDPSPLERDEDPSPLENV
;
A
#
# COMPACT_ATOMS: atom_id res chain seq x y z
N MET A 1 21.38 2.32 -13.97
CA MET A 1 20.18 1.54 -13.68
C MET A 1 20.04 0.47 -14.72
N GLU A 2 19.62 -0.72 -14.30
CA GLU A 2 19.30 -1.79 -15.23
C GLU A 2 17.86 -1.60 -15.74
N ALA A 3 17.55 -2.19 -16.89
CA ALA A 3 16.22 -2.16 -17.49
C ALA A 3 15.70 -3.59 -17.60
N ALA A 4 14.43 -3.79 -17.25
CA ALA A 4 13.77 -5.08 -17.33
C ALA A 4 12.29 -4.89 -17.70
N THR A 5 11.69 -5.98 -18.17
CA THR A 5 10.25 -6.08 -18.37
C THR A 5 9.76 -7.22 -17.49
N ASN A 6 8.73 -6.96 -16.68
CA ASN A 6 8.13 -8.02 -15.87
C ASN A 6 7.22 -8.89 -16.74
N ARG A 7 6.74 -10.02 -16.20
CA ARG A 7 5.88 -10.94 -16.96
C ARG A 7 4.50 -10.38 -17.32
N ARG A 8 4.08 -9.28 -16.67
CA ARG A 8 2.88 -8.52 -17.04
C ARG A 8 3.20 -7.44 -18.08
N GLU A 9 4.27 -7.62 -18.84
CA GLU A 9 4.75 -6.74 -19.91
C GLU A 9 5.02 -5.29 -19.47
N SER A 10 5.20 -5.08 -18.16
CA SER A 10 5.48 -3.76 -17.61
C SER A 10 6.97 -3.51 -17.60
N TYR A 11 7.40 -2.49 -18.34
CA TYR A 11 8.78 -2.04 -18.38
C TYR A 11 9.14 -1.24 -17.12
N PHE A 12 10.31 -1.53 -16.54
CA PHE A 12 10.84 -0.83 -15.39
C PHE A 12 12.37 -0.70 -15.43
N ASN A 13 12.88 0.29 -14.70
CA ASN A 13 14.30 0.36 -14.37
C ASN A 13 14.49 -0.07 -12.92
N PHE A 14 15.64 -0.62 -12.57
CA PHE A 14 15.91 -0.97 -11.18
C PHE A 14 17.36 -0.75 -10.76
N VAL A 15 17.55 -0.68 -9.45
CA VAL A 15 18.84 -0.65 -8.76
C VAL A 15 18.83 -1.73 -7.70
N LYS A 16 19.83 -2.60 -7.69
CA LYS A 16 19.99 -3.65 -6.68
C LYS A 16 20.63 -3.09 -5.41
N LYS A 17 20.34 -3.73 -4.27
CA LYS A 17 21.00 -3.55 -2.96
C LYS A 17 20.78 -2.18 -2.32
N GLU A 18 19.91 -1.35 -2.88
CA GLU A 18 19.70 0.03 -2.43
C GLU A 18 18.21 0.38 -2.48
N HIS A 19 17.75 1.09 -1.46
CA HIS A 19 16.49 1.86 -1.46
C HIS A 19 16.83 3.32 -1.70
N LEU A 20 16.80 3.73 -2.97
CA LEU A 20 17.20 5.08 -3.37
C LEU A 20 16.06 6.07 -3.12
N LYS A 21 16.30 7.06 -2.26
CA LYS A 21 15.37 8.18 -2.07
C LYS A 21 15.09 8.91 -3.38
N LEU A 22 13.97 9.62 -3.45
CA LEU A 22 13.54 10.34 -4.66
C LEU A 22 14.59 11.32 -5.18
N ASP A 23 15.33 11.99 -4.31
CA ASP A 23 16.39 12.92 -4.72
C ASP A 23 17.61 12.18 -5.31
N ASP A 24 18.02 11.05 -4.72
CA ASP A 24 19.09 10.21 -5.26
C ASP A 24 18.68 9.58 -6.60
N LEU A 25 17.41 9.18 -6.72
CA LEU A 25 16.82 8.71 -7.99
C LEU A 25 16.89 9.78 -9.08
N LYS A 26 16.59 11.04 -8.76
CA LYS A 26 16.72 12.18 -9.70
C LYS A 26 18.17 12.36 -10.15
N VAL A 27 19.12 12.36 -9.21
CA VAL A 27 20.56 12.49 -9.51
C VAL A 27 21.01 11.37 -10.43
N ARG A 28 20.68 10.11 -10.10
CA ARG A 28 21.07 8.95 -10.89
C ARG A 28 20.43 8.94 -12.28
N LYS A 29 19.15 9.33 -12.41
CA LYS A 29 18.50 9.47 -13.72
C LYS A 29 19.07 10.60 -14.57
N ARG A 30 19.46 11.72 -13.96
CA ARG A 30 20.10 12.83 -14.66
C ARG A 30 21.44 12.38 -15.27
N ALA A 31 22.24 11.64 -14.51
CA ALA A 31 23.51 11.10 -14.99
C ALA A 31 23.36 10.12 -16.16
N GLU A 32 22.25 9.38 -16.23
CA GLU A 32 21.97 8.43 -17.32
C GLU A 32 21.49 9.09 -18.63
N GLY A 33 21.25 10.40 -18.65
CA GLY A 33 20.70 11.11 -19.82
C GLY A 33 19.29 10.67 -20.24
N LYS A 34 18.63 9.82 -19.44
CA LYS A 34 17.31 9.23 -19.72
C LYS A 34 16.32 9.73 -18.68
N GLY A 35 15.76 10.91 -18.91
CA GLY A 35 14.79 11.50 -18.00
C GLY A 35 13.42 10.81 -18.08
N ARG A 36 12.92 10.29 -16.95
CA ARG A 36 11.47 10.11 -16.80
C ARG A 36 10.90 11.45 -16.32
N GLY A 37 10.18 12.15 -17.19
CA GLY A 37 9.78 13.54 -16.97
C GLY A 37 9.05 13.80 -15.64
N TYR A 38 8.34 12.82 -15.10
CA TYR A 38 7.64 12.95 -13.82
C TYR A 38 8.57 13.11 -12.60
N LEU A 39 9.78 12.51 -12.62
CA LEU A 39 10.73 12.61 -11.50
C LEU A 39 11.31 14.02 -11.35
N PHE A 40 11.37 14.77 -12.44
CA PHE A 40 11.98 16.10 -12.50
C PHE A 40 10.94 17.23 -12.46
N LYS A 41 9.72 16.92 -12.03
CA LYS A 41 8.71 17.96 -11.82
C LYS A 41 9.16 18.91 -10.72
N ASN A 42 9.07 20.20 -11.04
CA ASN A 42 9.36 21.31 -10.13
C ASN A 42 8.05 21.89 -9.59
N GLY A 43 8.12 22.71 -8.54
CA GLY A 43 6.93 23.35 -7.97
C GLY A 43 6.01 22.39 -7.23
N ILE A 44 6.59 21.34 -6.66
CA ILE A 44 5.89 20.36 -5.81
C ILE A 44 5.36 21.11 -4.58
N PRO A 45 4.04 21.11 -4.31
CA PRO A 45 3.50 21.70 -3.09
C PRO A 45 4.04 20.98 -1.85
N GLU A 46 3.94 21.64 -0.69
CA GLU A 46 4.25 21.02 0.60
C GLU A 46 3.48 19.70 0.75
N TYR A 47 4.17 18.66 1.19
CA TYR A 47 3.67 17.29 1.19
C TYR A 47 3.96 16.59 2.54
N PRO A 48 3.02 15.80 3.09
CA PRO A 48 3.25 15.13 4.37
C PRO A 48 4.28 14.00 4.22
N ARG A 49 5.14 13.86 5.24
CA ARG A 49 6.10 12.75 5.37
C ARG A 49 5.80 11.94 6.64
N PRO A 50 4.70 11.18 6.67
CA PRO A 50 4.31 10.44 7.86
C PRO A 50 5.20 9.22 8.08
N GLU A 51 5.27 8.77 9.33
CA GLU A 51 5.78 7.44 9.66
C GLU A 51 4.60 6.45 9.81
N ILE A 52 4.53 5.46 8.92
CA ILE A 52 3.44 4.48 8.86
C ILE A 52 3.90 3.14 9.39
N HIS A 53 3.20 2.66 10.41
CA HIS A 53 3.45 1.39 11.07
C HIS A 53 2.53 0.33 10.48
N VAL A 54 3.06 -0.60 9.67
CA VAL A 54 2.24 -1.53 8.88
C VAL A 54 2.08 -2.87 9.59
N SER A 55 0.82 -3.31 9.68
CA SER A 55 0.44 -4.54 10.38
C SER A 55 -0.03 -5.67 9.45
N ARG A 56 -0.35 -5.36 8.19
CA ARG A 56 -0.96 -6.28 7.23
C ARG A 56 -0.26 -6.24 5.87
N LEU A 57 -0.22 -7.40 5.23
CA LEU A 57 0.29 -7.58 3.87
C LEU A 57 -0.82 -8.13 2.99
N LYS A 58 -0.78 -7.74 1.71
CA LYS A 58 -1.74 -8.19 0.70
C LYS A 58 -1.07 -8.85 -0.49
N HIS A 59 -1.74 -9.86 -1.03
CA HIS A 59 -1.38 -10.51 -2.28
C HIS A 59 -2.58 -10.46 -3.23
N ASP A 60 -2.45 -9.65 -4.27
CA ASP A 60 -3.48 -9.46 -5.29
C ASP A 60 -3.22 -10.39 -6.47
N THR A 61 -4.26 -11.10 -6.90
CA THR A 61 -4.18 -12.10 -7.97
C THR A 61 -5.41 -12.07 -8.87
N ASP A 62 -5.23 -12.56 -10.09
CA ASP A 62 -6.29 -12.85 -11.06
C ASP A 62 -6.88 -14.25 -10.85
N TYR A 63 -7.88 -14.58 -11.66
CA TYR A 63 -8.55 -15.87 -11.69
C TYR A 63 -7.59 -17.06 -11.77
N THR A 64 -6.55 -16.97 -12.61
CA THR A 64 -5.61 -18.07 -12.82
C THR A 64 -4.76 -18.28 -11.58
N GLY A 65 -4.27 -17.19 -10.97
CA GLY A 65 -3.51 -17.31 -9.73
C GLY A 65 -4.38 -17.75 -8.55
N LEU A 66 -5.66 -17.38 -8.49
CA LEU A 66 -6.60 -17.90 -7.48
C LEU A 66 -6.73 -19.43 -7.56
N ILE A 67 -6.93 -19.98 -8.76
CA ILE A 67 -6.99 -21.43 -8.97
C ILE A 67 -5.68 -22.08 -8.52
N GLY A 68 -4.54 -21.55 -8.95
CA GLY A 68 -3.24 -22.10 -8.58
C GLY A 68 -3.00 -22.10 -7.06
N ILE A 69 -3.40 -21.03 -6.37
CA ILE A 69 -3.31 -20.94 -4.90
C ILE A 69 -4.26 -21.95 -4.24
N LYS A 70 -5.49 -22.08 -4.74
CA LYS A 70 -6.47 -23.05 -4.21
C LYS A 70 -6.01 -24.50 -4.38
N GLU A 71 -5.50 -24.85 -5.56
CA GLU A 71 -5.07 -26.21 -5.90
C GLU A 71 -3.81 -26.62 -5.15
N SER A 72 -2.88 -25.68 -4.97
CA SER A 72 -1.65 -25.94 -4.22
C SER A 72 -1.83 -25.86 -2.71
N GLY A 73 -2.86 -25.16 -2.20
CA GLY A 73 -3.06 -24.95 -0.77
C GLY A 73 -2.18 -23.85 -0.18
N GLY A 74 -1.57 -23.01 -1.01
CA GLY A 74 -0.66 -21.97 -0.56
C GLY A 74 -0.08 -21.11 -1.68
N PHE A 75 0.99 -20.39 -1.37
CA PHE A 75 1.69 -19.50 -2.29
C PHE A 75 3.02 -20.12 -2.68
N ARG A 76 3.26 -20.22 -3.99
CA ARG A 76 4.56 -20.60 -4.55
C ARG A 76 4.92 -19.63 -5.66
N ASP A 77 6.19 -19.58 -6.02
CA ASP A 77 6.55 -18.87 -7.24
C ASP A 77 6.10 -19.71 -8.45
N PRO A 78 5.12 -19.25 -9.26
CA PRO A 78 4.69 -20.01 -10.42
C PRO A 78 5.75 -20.02 -11.55
N PHE A 79 6.88 -19.32 -11.36
CA PHE A 79 7.75 -18.89 -12.45
C PHE A 79 9.25 -19.19 -12.26
N GLY A 80 9.64 -19.83 -11.15
CA GLY A 80 10.98 -20.39 -10.93
C GLY A 80 12.08 -19.39 -10.57
N LYS A 81 11.74 -18.15 -10.18
CA LYS A 81 12.68 -17.18 -9.57
C LYS A 81 12.79 -17.34 -8.06
N GLY A 82 11.95 -18.16 -7.46
CA GLY A 82 11.91 -18.44 -6.03
C GLY A 82 11.35 -17.32 -5.17
N LEU A 83 10.56 -16.39 -5.71
CA LEU A 83 10.02 -15.25 -4.96
C LEU A 83 8.50 -15.17 -4.99
N VAL A 84 7.86 -15.03 -3.82
CA VAL A 84 6.44 -14.68 -3.68
C VAL A 84 6.35 -13.24 -3.21
N TRP A 85 5.63 -12.42 -3.97
CA TRP A 85 5.53 -10.98 -3.75
C TRP A 85 4.27 -10.59 -2.98
N TRP A 86 4.44 -9.68 -2.02
CA TRP A 86 3.39 -9.10 -1.21
C TRP A 86 3.49 -7.58 -1.24
N GLY A 87 2.36 -6.89 -1.23
CA GLY A 87 2.29 -5.45 -1.02
C GLY A 87 1.95 -5.11 0.43
N LEU A 88 2.31 -3.92 0.87
CA LEU A 88 1.78 -3.36 2.11
C LEU A 88 0.26 -3.16 1.98
N SER A 89 -0.48 -3.49 3.04
CA SER A 89 -1.89 -3.20 3.15
C SER A 89 -2.11 -2.22 4.30
N VAL A 90 -2.32 -0.95 3.95
CA VAL A 90 -2.47 0.13 4.93
C VAL A 90 -3.92 0.58 4.94
N GLY A 91 -4.60 0.42 6.08
CA GLY A 91 -6.00 0.81 6.27
C GLY A 91 -6.15 2.12 7.04
N GLY A 92 -7.41 2.48 7.33
CA GLY A 92 -7.73 3.74 8.00
C GLY A 92 -7.12 3.87 9.41
N GLU A 93 -6.97 2.78 10.16
CA GLU A 93 -6.32 2.80 11.48
C GLU A 93 -4.83 3.16 11.39
N GLU A 94 -4.10 2.54 10.46
CA GLU A 94 -2.69 2.84 10.27
C GLU A 94 -2.48 4.29 9.81
N VAL A 95 -3.37 4.82 8.95
CA VAL A 95 -3.32 6.23 8.51
C VAL A 95 -3.64 7.18 9.67
N ARG A 96 -4.72 6.95 10.43
CA ARG A 96 -5.06 7.78 11.60
C ARG A 96 -3.92 7.80 12.63
N SER A 97 -3.32 6.64 12.90
CA SER A 97 -2.19 6.53 13.82
C SER A 97 -0.95 7.27 13.30
N ALA A 98 -0.69 7.22 11.99
CA ALA A 98 0.41 7.95 11.37
C ALA A 98 0.20 9.47 11.38
N GLU A 99 -1.05 9.92 11.19
CA GLU A 99 -1.43 11.33 11.29
C GLU A 99 -1.23 11.86 12.71
N GLN A 100 -1.67 11.11 13.73
CA GLN A 100 -1.47 11.47 15.13
C GLN A 100 0.02 11.62 15.47
N ARG A 101 0.88 10.68 15.04
CA ARG A 101 2.33 10.78 15.22
C ARG A 101 2.90 12.04 14.56
N LEU A 102 2.53 12.29 13.30
CA LEU A 102 3.00 13.46 12.56
C LEU A 102 2.60 14.79 13.23
N LEU A 103 1.39 14.85 13.78
CA LEU A 103 0.89 16.01 14.52
C LEU A 103 1.59 16.18 15.86
N GLN A 104 1.81 15.10 16.60
CA GLN A 104 2.49 15.11 17.89
C GLN A 104 3.96 15.52 17.76
N GLU A 105 4.63 15.08 16.69
CA GLU A 105 6.02 15.47 16.41
C GLU A 105 6.13 16.96 16.07
N ALA A 106 5.22 17.48 15.24
CA ALA A 106 5.26 18.88 14.84
C ALA A 106 4.78 19.85 15.92
N TYR A 107 3.80 19.43 16.72
CA TYR A 107 3.15 20.25 17.75
C TYR A 107 2.98 19.42 19.04
N PRO A 108 4.03 19.27 19.86
CA PRO A 108 3.99 18.42 21.05
C PRO A 108 3.10 18.96 22.18
N ASP A 109 2.91 20.28 22.25
CA ASP A 109 2.25 20.96 23.38
C ASP A 109 0.76 21.29 23.10
N ARG A 110 0.08 20.48 22.28
CA ARG A 110 -1.34 20.70 21.95
C ARG A 110 -2.27 20.43 23.13
N THR A 111 -3.29 21.26 23.27
CA THR A 111 -4.38 21.04 24.23
C THR A 111 -5.37 19.99 23.72
N GLU A 112 -6.15 19.38 24.63
CA GLU A 112 -7.20 18.43 24.27
C GLU A 112 -8.20 19.01 23.27
N GLN A 113 -8.57 20.28 23.43
CA GLN A 113 -9.47 20.97 22.51
C GLN A 113 -8.85 21.09 21.12
N GLN A 114 -7.56 21.45 21.02
CA GLN A 114 -6.88 21.50 19.72
C GLN A 114 -6.80 20.13 19.05
N VAL A 115 -6.61 19.06 19.83
CA VAL A 115 -6.61 17.67 19.31
C VAL A 115 -7.99 17.28 18.79
N GLN A 116 -9.07 17.61 19.51
CA GLN A 116 -10.44 17.32 19.09
C GLN A 116 -10.85 18.13 17.85
N ASP A 117 -10.43 19.39 17.76
CA ASP A 117 -10.74 20.26 16.62
C ASP A 117 -9.90 19.96 15.36
N GLN A 118 -9.05 18.93 15.40
CA GLN A 118 -8.23 18.51 14.27
C GLN A 118 -9.04 17.66 13.29
N GLN A 119 -9.17 18.14 12.05
CA GLN A 119 -9.73 17.33 10.98
C GLN A 119 -8.66 16.41 10.38
N SER A 120 -9.06 15.20 9.96
CA SER A 120 -8.13 14.31 9.27
C SER A 120 -7.75 14.89 7.91
N PHE A 121 -6.48 14.80 7.55
CA PHE A 121 -5.94 15.34 6.32
C PHE A 121 -5.08 14.33 5.56
N LEU A 122 -4.47 13.36 6.25
CA LEU A 122 -3.50 12.46 5.66
C LEU A 122 -4.12 11.54 4.61
N GLY A 123 -5.40 11.20 4.79
CA GLY A 123 -6.17 10.41 3.84
C GLY A 123 -6.25 11.00 2.44
N GLU A 124 -6.30 12.33 2.31
CA GLU A 124 -6.34 13.04 1.02
C GLU A 124 -5.07 12.84 0.19
N PHE A 125 -3.96 12.45 0.84
CA PHE A 125 -2.69 12.14 0.19
C PHE A 125 -2.51 10.63 -0.07
N ALA A 126 -3.36 9.76 0.46
CA ALA A 126 -3.17 8.31 0.50
C ALA A 126 -3.73 7.59 -0.74
N SER A 127 -3.16 7.85 -1.93
CA SER A 127 -3.62 7.26 -3.20
C SER A 127 -2.65 6.25 -3.85
N SER A 128 -1.52 5.97 -3.22
CA SER A 128 -0.59 4.89 -3.59
C SER A 128 -1.29 3.52 -3.49
N PRO A 129 -0.88 2.51 -4.30
CA PRO A 129 -1.45 1.17 -4.24
C PRO A 129 -1.53 0.55 -2.84
N ALA A 130 -0.64 0.90 -1.92
CA ALA A 130 -0.67 0.39 -0.54
C ALA A 130 -1.94 0.75 0.24
N PHE A 131 -2.56 1.91 -0.07
CA PHE A 131 -3.76 2.44 0.58
C PHE A 131 -5.06 2.11 -0.16
N LYS A 132 -4.96 1.63 -1.41
CA LYS A 132 -6.12 1.41 -2.27
C LYS A 132 -6.80 0.06 -2.01
N ARG A 133 -8.13 0.10 -1.94
CA ARG A 133 -9.03 -1.06 -2.00
C ARG A 133 -9.01 -1.74 -3.37
N SER A 134 -8.91 -0.96 -4.42
CA SER A 134 -8.80 -1.50 -5.77
C SER A 134 -7.47 -2.23 -5.97
N SER A 135 -7.47 -3.13 -6.95
CA SER A 135 -6.30 -3.93 -7.31
C SER A 135 -5.84 -3.57 -8.72
N ARG A 136 -4.53 -3.69 -8.93
CA ARG A 136 -3.91 -3.61 -10.26
C ARG A 136 -3.56 -4.97 -10.84
N LEU A 137 -3.68 -6.03 -10.03
CA LEU A 137 -3.13 -7.36 -10.30
C LEU A 137 -4.22 -8.44 -10.43
N GLY A 138 -5.48 -8.12 -10.15
CA GLY A 138 -6.65 -8.97 -10.37
C GLY A 138 -7.74 -8.81 -9.32
N SER A 139 -8.87 -9.49 -9.49
CA SER A 139 -10.08 -9.30 -8.68
C SER A 139 -10.05 -9.97 -7.29
N TYR A 140 -8.98 -10.69 -6.96
CA TYR A 140 -8.88 -11.45 -5.72
C TYR A 140 -7.71 -10.96 -4.87
N ARG A 141 -7.95 -10.75 -3.58
CA ARG A 141 -6.94 -10.32 -2.63
C ARG A 141 -6.91 -11.23 -1.43
N PHE A 142 -5.72 -11.71 -1.11
CA PHE A 142 -5.43 -12.34 0.17
C PHE A 142 -4.80 -11.31 1.10
N THR A 143 -5.40 -11.06 2.25
CA THR A 143 -4.84 -10.14 3.26
C THR A 143 -4.48 -10.90 4.53
N PHE A 144 -3.22 -10.86 4.91
CA PHE A 144 -2.70 -11.54 6.11
C PHE A 144 -2.13 -10.53 7.11
N PRO A 145 -2.35 -10.73 8.42
CA PRO A 145 -1.54 -10.11 9.45
C PRO A 145 -0.06 -10.42 9.21
N LEU A 146 0.80 -9.41 9.30
CA LEU A 146 2.24 -9.54 9.05
C LEU A 146 2.87 -10.64 9.93
N GLN A 147 2.53 -10.64 11.22
CA GLN A 147 3.03 -11.63 12.18
C GLN A 147 2.62 -13.06 11.82
N GLU A 148 1.41 -13.25 11.34
CA GLU A 148 0.92 -14.56 10.91
C GLU A 148 1.68 -15.07 9.69
N LEU A 149 1.86 -14.22 8.67
CA LEU A 149 2.62 -14.56 7.46
C LEU A 149 4.08 -14.89 7.79
N LEU A 150 4.73 -14.07 8.60
CA LEU A 150 6.13 -14.28 8.98
C LEU A 150 6.32 -15.48 9.90
N GLU A 151 5.39 -15.79 10.79
CA GLU A 151 5.45 -16.98 11.64
C GLU A 151 5.24 -18.26 10.81
N ALA A 152 4.33 -18.24 9.82
CA ALA A 152 4.19 -19.34 8.86
C ALA A 152 5.49 -19.54 8.06
N TYR A 153 6.06 -18.45 7.54
CA TYR A 153 7.34 -18.50 6.81
C TYR A 153 8.49 -19.02 7.68
N LYS A 154 8.58 -18.55 8.93
CA LYS A 154 9.57 -19.00 9.92
C LYS A 154 9.50 -20.51 10.17
N LYS A 155 8.29 -21.04 10.38
CA LYS A 155 8.08 -22.47 10.62
C LYS A 155 8.42 -23.33 9.39
N GLN A 156 8.02 -22.89 8.20
CA GLN A 156 8.13 -23.69 6.99
C GLN A 156 9.48 -23.56 6.27
N PHE A 157 10.14 -22.40 6.35
CA PHE A 157 11.36 -22.10 5.60
C PHE A 157 12.58 -21.83 6.47
N CYS A 158 12.39 -21.37 7.70
CA CYS A 158 13.51 -20.95 8.57
C CYS A 158 13.85 -21.96 9.68
N GLY A 159 13.22 -23.14 9.70
CA GLY A 159 13.45 -24.13 10.76
C GLY A 159 13.09 -23.62 12.17
N GLY A 160 12.22 -22.60 12.26
CA GLY A 160 11.88 -21.94 13.51
C GLY A 160 12.79 -20.75 13.89
N GLU A 161 13.83 -20.44 13.11
CA GLU A 161 14.64 -19.24 13.30
C GLU A 161 13.97 -17.98 12.71
N GLN A 162 14.38 -16.80 13.16
CA GLN A 162 13.81 -15.56 12.65
C GLN A 162 14.21 -15.34 11.18
N PRO A 163 13.26 -15.01 10.29
CA PRO A 163 13.57 -14.64 8.92
C PRO A 163 14.48 -13.41 8.86
N VAL A 164 15.34 -13.34 7.85
CA VAL A 164 16.27 -12.23 7.64
C VAL A 164 15.68 -11.26 6.60
N MET A 165 15.60 -9.99 6.96
CA MET A 165 15.12 -8.91 6.09
C MET A 165 16.30 -8.15 5.48
N ARG A 166 16.27 -7.95 4.17
CA ARG A 166 17.31 -7.24 3.42
C ARG A 166 16.75 -6.22 2.45
N VAL A 167 17.53 -5.16 2.22
CA VAL A 167 17.31 -4.20 1.14
C VAL A 167 17.54 -4.93 -0.18
N TYR A 168 16.50 -5.12 -0.99
CA TYR A 168 16.59 -5.90 -2.23
C TYR A 168 16.85 -5.02 -3.45
N GLU A 169 15.85 -4.25 -3.88
CA GLU A 169 15.91 -3.46 -5.11
C GLU A 169 15.03 -2.21 -5.01
N THR A 170 15.38 -1.14 -5.72
CA THR A 170 14.47 -0.03 -6.04
C THR A 170 14.00 -0.20 -7.47
N HIS A 171 12.70 -0.36 -7.69
CA HIS A 171 12.08 -0.48 -9.02
C HIS A 171 11.41 0.83 -9.41
N LEU A 172 11.56 1.21 -10.67
CA LEU A 172 11.04 2.44 -11.23
C LEU A 172 10.13 2.10 -12.42
N TYR A 173 8.82 2.11 -12.19
CA TYR A 173 7.78 2.00 -13.22
C TYR A 173 7.32 3.39 -13.68
N LYS A 174 6.41 3.45 -14.66
CA LYS A 174 6.09 4.68 -15.39
C LYS A 174 5.71 5.86 -14.48
N GLN A 175 5.13 5.61 -13.31
CA GLN A 175 4.72 6.61 -12.32
C GLN A 175 4.86 6.09 -10.86
N GLU A 176 5.67 5.05 -10.67
CA GLU A 176 5.77 4.34 -9.38
C GLU A 176 7.22 4.04 -9.05
N VAL A 177 7.58 4.24 -7.80
CA VAL A 177 8.82 3.75 -7.20
C VAL A 177 8.47 2.66 -6.19
N MET A 178 8.91 1.44 -6.45
CA MET A 178 8.71 0.33 -5.51
C MET A 178 10.03 0.00 -4.82
N TYR A 179 10.04 0.09 -3.50
CA TYR A 179 11.15 -0.34 -2.65
C TYR A 179 10.94 -1.80 -2.26
N ALA A 180 11.75 -2.71 -2.79
CA ALA A 180 11.62 -4.12 -2.54
C ALA A 180 12.44 -4.54 -1.31
N VAL A 181 11.80 -5.23 -0.38
CA VAL A 181 12.44 -5.90 0.76
C VAL A 181 12.49 -7.39 0.46
N LEU A 182 13.67 -7.99 0.57
CA LEU A 182 13.85 -9.44 0.50
C LEU A 182 13.70 -10.02 1.90
N VAL A 183 12.90 -11.07 2.03
CA VAL A 183 12.83 -11.89 3.24
C VAL A 183 13.30 -13.28 2.87
N HIS A 184 14.31 -13.78 3.58
CA HIS A 184 14.86 -15.11 3.32
C HIS A 184 15.15 -15.87 4.61
N SER A 185 15.29 -17.18 4.50
CA SER A 185 15.73 -18.05 5.60
C SER A 185 17.19 -17.75 5.99
N PRO A 186 17.56 -17.81 7.27
CA PRO A 186 18.95 -17.75 7.71
C PRO A 186 19.85 -18.79 7.02
N ALA A 187 19.30 -19.93 6.59
CA ALA A 187 20.03 -20.94 5.85
C ALA A 187 20.55 -20.44 4.48
N ASN A 188 19.90 -19.43 3.89
CA ASN A 188 20.32 -18.81 2.62
C ASN A 188 21.22 -17.57 2.85
N GLN A 189 21.83 -17.40 4.02
CA GLN A 189 22.63 -16.22 4.35
C GLN A 189 23.75 -15.95 3.34
N GLU A 190 24.47 -16.99 2.91
CA GLU A 190 25.58 -16.85 1.95
C GLU A 190 25.10 -16.38 0.57
N GLN A 191 23.90 -16.83 0.15
CA GLN A 191 23.31 -16.45 -1.13
C GLN A 191 22.96 -14.96 -1.20
N PHE A 192 22.57 -14.36 -0.07
CA PHE A 192 22.07 -12.99 -0.01
C PHE A 192 22.97 -12.04 0.79
N SER A 193 24.19 -12.46 1.14
CA SER A 193 25.10 -11.68 1.97
C SER A 193 25.49 -10.33 1.36
N GLU A 194 25.41 -10.21 0.04
CA GLU A 194 25.70 -8.98 -0.70
C GLU A 194 24.59 -7.92 -0.61
N TYR A 195 23.38 -8.29 -0.20
CA TYR A 195 22.27 -7.35 -0.01
C TYR A 195 22.32 -6.80 1.43
N PRO A 196 22.25 -5.48 1.66
CA PRO A 196 22.31 -4.94 3.02
C PRO A 196 21.17 -5.46 3.91
N LEU A 197 21.43 -5.63 5.20
CA LEU A 197 20.36 -5.89 6.17
C LEU A 197 19.40 -4.70 6.23
N LEU A 198 18.11 -4.99 6.35
CA LEU A 198 17.10 -3.96 6.59
C LEU A 198 17.18 -3.55 8.07
N THR A 199 17.83 -2.43 8.34
CA THR A 199 18.08 -1.91 9.70
C THR A 199 17.04 -0.86 10.09
N ASP A 200 16.95 -0.57 11.39
CA ASP A 200 16.09 0.50 11.94
C ASP A 200 16.75 1.87 11.79
N ASP A 201 17.09 2.23 10.56
CA ASP A 201 17.59 3.54 10.21
C ASP A 201 16.39 4.53 10.11
N PRO A 202 16.36 5.61 10.91
CA PRO A 202 15.30 6.61 10.82
C PRO A 202 15.25 7.31 9.45
N ASP A 203 16.38 7.36 8.74
CA ASP A 203 16.45 7.95 7.41
C ASP A 203 16.07 6.96 6.31
N ALA A 204 15.87 5.67 6.59
CA ALA A 204 15.46 4.71 5.57
C ALA A 204 13.98 4.86 5.19
N VAL A 205 13.68 4.65 3.90
CA VAL A 205 12.31 4.66 3.37
C VAL A 205 11.47 3.53 3.98
N CYS A 206 12.09 2.38 4.23
CA CYS A 206 11.46 1.28 4.93
C CYS A 206 12.46 0.66 5.91
N CYS A 207 12.00 0.40 7.13
CA CYS A 207 12.73 -0.41 8.10
C CYS A 207 11.83 -1.51 8.68
N TYR A 208 12.46 -2.48 9.34
CA TYR A 208 11.77 -3.54 10.05
C TYR A 208 12.33 -3.67 11.46
N ARG A 209 11.44 -3.58 12.46
CA ARG A 209 11.79 -3.68 13.87
C ARG A 209 10.61 -4.24 14.66
N ASP A 210 10.91 -5.07 15.66
CA ASP A 210 9.93 -5.58 16.63
C ASP A 210 8.68 -6.21 15.98
N GLY A 211 8.88 -6.96 14.89
CA GLY A 211 7.80 -7.65 14.20
C GLY A 211 6.94 -6.75 13.29
N ARG A 212 7.42 -5.54 12.96
CA ARG A 212 6.66 -4.53 12.23
C ARG A 212 7.49 -3.87 11.15
N PHE A 213 6.88 -3.62 9.99
CA PHE A 213 7.43 -2.71 8.99
C PHE A 213 7.06 -1.27 9.32
N THR A 214 8.05 -0.40 9.28
CA THR A 214 7.85 1.04 9.30
C THR A 214 8.17 1.57 7.90
N TRP A 215 7.19 2.24 7.30
CA TRP A 215 7.30 2.84 5.98
C TRP A 215 7.21 4.36 6.11
N ARG A 216 8.18 5.07 5.53
CA ARG A 216 8.29 6.52 5.48
C ARG A 216 8.20 6.96 4.02
N PRO A 217 6.97 7.03 3.46
CA PRO A 217 6.79 7.40 2.07
C PRO A 217 7.32 8.80 1.80
N GLU A 218 7.99 8.96 0.67
CA GLU A 218 8.39 10.27 0.16
C GLU A 218 7.33 10.83 -0.79
N ALA A 219 6.47 9.97 -1.35
CA ALA A 219 5.31 10.39 -2.12
C ALA A 219 4.16 9.35 -2.07
N MET A 220 3.07 9.67 -1.36
CA MET A 220 1.93 8.76 -1.20
C MET A 220 0.85 8.91 -2.28
N CYS A 221 0.96 9.89 -3.19
CA CYS A 221 -0.13 10.28 -4.08
C CYS A 221 0.28 10.28 -5.56
N GLU A 222 -0.64 9.84 -6.42
CA GLU A 222 -0.49 9.89 -7.88
C GLU A 222 -0.35 11.32 -8.43
N THR A 223 -1.06 12.27 -7.82
CA THR A 223 -1.23 13.64 -8.33
C THR A 223 -1.07 14.67 -7.22
N TYR A 224 -0.68 15.89 -7.59
CA TYR A 224 -0.72 17.05 -6.69
C TYR A 224 -2.09 17.68 -6.63
N SER A 225 -3.10 16.91 -6.23
CA SER A 225 -4.46 17.44 -6.05
C SER A 225 -4.61 18.24 -4.75
N TYR A 226 -3.67 18.08 -3.82
CA TYR A 226 -3.68 18.72 -2.50
C TYR A 226 -2.28 19.23 -2.13
N GLN A 227 -2.26 20.28 -1.30
CA GLN A 227 -1.08 20.77 -0.60
C GLN A 227 -1.30 20.64 0.91
N LEU A 228 -0.23 20.34 1.64
CA LEU A 228 -0.24 20.37 3.10
C LEU A 228 -0.11 21.82 3.58
N VAL A 229 -1.06 22.28 4.37
CA VAL A 229 -1.00 23.59 5.02
C VAL A 229 -0.80 23.39 6.51
N ARG A 230 0.27 24.00 7.03
CA ARG A 230 0.61 24.00 8.46
C ARG A 230 0.23 25.37 9.03
N ASN A 231 -0.56 25.39 10.09
CA ASN A 231 -0.88 26.60 10.83
C ASN A 231 -0.25 26.53 12.23
N PRO A 232 0.90 27.18 12.47
CA PRO A 232 1.56 27.16 13.77
C PRO A 232 0.77 27.89 14.87
N GLU A 233 -0.04 28.90 14.52
CA GLU A 233 -0.83 29.66 15.50
C GLU A 233 -1.95 28.81 16.09
N THR A 234 -2.62 28.02 15.25
CA THR A 234 -3.68 27.10 15.68
C THR A 234 -3.15 25.69 15.99
N GLN A 235 -1.87 25.43 15.70
CA GLN A 235 -1.21 24.11 15.78
C GLN A 235 -1.96 23.02 15.00
N LYS A 236 -2.45 23.37 13.81
CA LYS A 236 -3.20 22.47 12.92
C LYS A 236 -2.42 22.16 11.64
N MET A 237 -2.78 21.03 11.05
CA MET A 237 -2.41 20.68 9.68
C MET A 237 -3.66 20.35 8.88
N GLU A 238 -3.68 20.76 7.62
CA GLU A 238 -4.84 20.59 6.74
C GLU A 238 -4.39 20.21 5.33
N ALA A 239 -5.23 19.42 4.65
CA ALA A 239 -5.11 19.19 3.22
C ALA A 239 -5.96 20.24 2.50
N GLN A 240 -5.32 21.09 1.69
CA GLN A 240 -6.05 22.07 0.89
C GLN A 240 -5.98 21.68 -0.59
N PRO A 241 -7.11 21.70 -1.34
CA PRO A 241 -7.11 21.46 -2.76
C PRO A 241 -6.09 22.37 -3.47
N TYR A 242 -5.21 21.75 -4.25
CA TYR A 242 -4.18 22.45 -5.01
C TYR A 242 -4.54 22.41 -6.49
N THR A 243 -4.87 23.57 -7.04
CA THR A 243 -5.01 23.75 -8.49
C THR A 243 -3.72 24.37 -9.04
N PRO A 244 -3.06 23.73 -10.04
CA PRO A 244 -1.91 24.33 -10.70
C PRO A 244 -2.27 25.71 -11.26
N ARG A 245 -1.29 26.62 -11.30
CA ARG A 245 -1.46 28.04 -11.68
C ARG A 245 -2.04 28.32 -13.08
N MET A 246 -2.32 27.30 -13.90
CA MET A 246 -2.87 27.45 -15.25
C MET A 246 -4.34 27.01 -15.30
N PRO A 247 -5.30 27.95 -15.50
CA PRO A 247 -6.70 27.62 -15.69
C PRO A 247 -6.89 26.65 -16.86
N GLY A 248 -7.60 25.54 -16.63
CA GLY A 248 -7.93 24.55 -17.67
C GLY A 248 -7.02 23.32 -17.73
N PHE A 249 -5.97 23.24 -16.90
CA PHE A 249 -5.16 22.02 -16.75
C PHE A 249 -5.59 21.25 -15.49
N GLY A 250 -5.85 19.95 -15.64
CA GLY A 250 -6.16 19.05 -14.52
C GLY A 250 -4.95 18.81 -13.60
N PRO A 251 -5.13 18.05 -12.51
CA PRO A 251 -4.06 17.76 -11.56
C PRO A 251 -2.83 17.16 -12.25
N GLU A 252 -1.66 17.64 -11.86
CA GLU A 252 -0.41 17.14 -12.41
C GLU A 252 -0.04 15.79 -11.79
N PHE A 253 0.14 14.79 -12.65
CA PHE A 253 0.69 13.48 -12.27
C PHE A 253 2.11 13.61 -11.70
N TYR A 254 2.39 12.94 -10.59
CA TYR A 254 3.71 12.86 -9.98
C TYR A 254 4.18 11.39 -9.93
N VAL A 255 4.83 11.00 -8.84
CA VAL A 255 5.25 9.66 -8.50
C VAL A 255 4.56 9.31 -7.19
N TRP A 256 4.00 8.10 -7.12
CA TRP A 256 3.78 7.48 -5.82
C TRP A 256 4.90 6.48 -5.55
N ASP A 257 5.21 6.25 -4.29
CA ASP A 257 6.01 5.14 -3.86
C ASP A 257 5.19 4.06 -3.13
N ASN A 258 5.74 2.86 -3.09
CA ASN A 258 5.24 1.75 -2.30
C ASN A 258 6.39 0.83 -1.91
N VAL A 259 6.10 -0.13 -1.03
CA VAL A 259 7.03 -1.17 -0.62
C VAL A 259 6.47 -2.53 -1.03
N GLY A 260 7.33 -3.34 -1.64
CA GLY A 260 7.06 -4.73 -1.99
C GLY A 260 7.88 -5.67 -1.12
N ILE A 261 7.25 -6.69 -0.53
CA ILE A 261 7.91 -7.71 0.27
C ILE A 261 8.05 -8.98 -0.60
N ALA A 262 9.29 -9.38 -0.90
CA ALA A 262 9.60 -10.57 -1.66
C ALA A 262 10.05 -11.69 -0.70
N LEU A 263 9.19 -12.68 -0.48
CA LEU A 263 9.53 -13.86 0.30
C LEU A 263 10.28 -14.86 -0.58
N HIS A 264 11.48 -15.24 -0.19
CA HIS A 264 12.26 -16.28 -0.86
C HIS A 264 11.71 -17.67 -0.50
N VAL A 265 11.06 -18.31 -1.46
CA VAL A 265 10.46 -19.64 -1.31
C VAL A 265 11.15 -20.71 -2.15
N GLU A 266 12.09 -20.36 -3.04
CA GLU A 266 12.67 -21.32 -4.00
C GLU A 266 11.55 -22.02 -4.81
N GLU A 267 11.58 -23.34 -4.93
CA GLU A 267 10.49 -24.16 -5.50
C GLU A 267 9.47 -24.63 -4.42
N LYS A 268 9.65 -24.09 -3.20
CA LYS A 268 8.87 -24.22 -1.97
C LYS A 268 7.40 -23.82 -2.14
N LEU A 269 6.46 -24.51 -1.49
CA LEU A 269 5.12 -23.99 -1.23
C LEU A 269 5.09 -23.35 0.18
N LEU A 270 4.57 -22.12 0.27
CA LEU A 270 4.19 -21.49 1.54
C LEU A 270 2.71 -21.80 1.82
N GLU A 271 2.47 -22.78 2.68
CA GLU A 271 1.17 -23.40 2.93
C GLU A 271 0.37 -22.67 4.02
N PHE A 272 -0.93 -22.52 3.81
CA PHE A 272 -1.87 -21.96 4.80
C PHE A 272 -3.10 -22.85 5.04
N GLY A 273 -3.34 -23.85 4.19
CA GLY A 273 -4.54 -24.68 4.22
C GLY A 273 -5.76 -23.99 3.58
N PRO A 274 -6.72 -24.76 3.06
CA PRO A 274 -7.81 -24.24 2.25
C PRO A 274 -8.74 -23.29 3.03
N ASP A 275 -9.02 -23.61 4.29
CA ASP A 275 -9.95 -22.83 5.12
C ASP A 275 -9.36 -21.46 5.45
N ARG A 276 -8.07 -21.42 5.79
CA ARG A 276 -7.39 -20.16 6.10
C ARG A 276 -7.27 -19.27 4.86
N LEU A 277 -6.96 -19.87 3.70
CA LEU A 277 -6.94 -19.14 2.43
C LEU A 277 -8.30 -18.51 2.14
N ARG A 278 -9.39 -19.27 2.33
CA ARG A 278 -10.75 -18.76 2.12
C ARG A 278 -11.11 -17.63 3.09
N GLU A 279 -10.74 -17.77 4.36
CA GLU A 279 -10.96 -16.74 5.39
C GLU A 279 -10.27 -15.43 5.03
N LYS A 280 -9.06 -15.49 4.44
CA LYS A 280 -8.28 -14.31 4.09
C LYS A 280 -8.58 -13.73 2.69
N LEU A 281 -9.46 -14.38 1.93
CA LEU A 281 -9.79 -14.00 0.56
C LEU A 281 -10.93 -12.96 0.52
N LYS A 282 -10.69 -11.86 -0.18
CA LYS A 282 -11.69 -10.83 -0.51
C LYS A 282 -11.69 -10.48 -1.99
N PHE A 283 -12.79 -9.89 -2.43
CA PHE A 283 -12.93 -9.31 -3.77
C PHE A 283 -12.40 -7.88 -3.83
N CYS A 284 -11.73 -7.55 -4.92
CA CYS A 284 -11.25 -6.21 -5.23
C CYS A 284 -11.68 -5.80 -6.64
N GLU A 285 -12.08 -4.54 -6.79
CA GLU A 285 -12.36 -3.96 -8.10
C GLU A 285 -11.07 -3.54 -8.81
N GLY A 286 -11.12 -3.49 -10.15
CA GLY A 286 -10.04 -2.94 -10.96
C GLY A 286 -9.83 -1.46 -10.71
N GLY A 287 -8.60 -1.07 -10.39
CA GLY A 287 -8.21 0.31 -10.12
C GLY A 287 -7.51 1.01 -11.26
N ALA A 288 -7.30 2.33 -11.10
CA ALA A 288 -6.41 3.10 -11.97
C ALA A 288 -5.02 2.46 -12.02
N GLY A 289 -4.45 2.35 -13.23
CA GLY A 289 -3.16 1.70 -13.45
C GLY A 289 -3.21 0.16 -13.44
N SER A 290 -4.39 -0.43 -13.62
CA SER A 290 -4.54 -1.88 -13.84
C SER A 290 -3.65 -2.37 -14.98
N CYS A 291 -3.02 -3.53 -14.78
CA CYS A 291 -2.20 -4.14 -15.82
C CYS A 291 -3.10 -4.54 -17.01
N ARG A 292 -2.73 -4.11 -18.23
CA ARG A 292 -3.51 -4.38 -19.45
C ARG A 292 -3.71 -5.87 -19.74
N SER A 293 -2.82 -6.71 -19.26
CA SER A 293 -2.85 -8.15 -19.41
C SER A 293 -3.66 -8.88 -18.34
N VAL A 294 -4.31 -8.15 -17.43
CA VAL A 294 -5.11 -8.71 -16.33
C VAL A 294 -6.58 -8.53 -16.63
N GLU A 295 -7.30 -9.65 -16.68
CA GLU A 295 -8.75 -9.66 -16.74
C GLU A 295 -9.32 -9.53 -15.32
N PHE A 296 -10.26 -8.59 -15.17
CA PHE A 296 -10.98 -8.39 -13.92
C PHE A 296 -12.38 -8.97 -14.07
N GLU A 297 -12.75 -9.83 -13.14
CA GLU A 297 -14.11 -10.34 -12.99
C GLU A 297 -14.99 -9.31 -12.28
N ASP A 298 -16.26 -9.25 -12.64
CA ASP A 298 -17.29 -8.62 -11.83
C ASP A 298 -17.56 -9.43 -10.54
N PHE A 299 -18.16 -8.77 -9.55
CA PHE A 299 -18.38 -9.39 -8.24
C PHE A 299 -19.25 -10.66 -8.29
N PRO A 300 -20.41 -10.70 -9.00
CA PRO A 300 -21.18 -11.95 -9.16
C PRO A 300 -20.38 -13.11 -9.76
N SER A 301 -19.56 -12.84 -10.79
CA SER A 301 -18.71 -13.84 -11.43
C SER A 301 -17.63 -14.34 -10.47
N ALA A 302 -16.97 -13.43 -9.76
CA ALA A 302 -15.96 -13.77 -8.76
C ALA A 302 -16.55 -14.57 -7.60
N GLU A 303 -17.75 -14.23 -7.13
CA GLU A 303 -18.45 -14.99 -6.09
C GLU A 303 -18.80 -16.41 -6.56
N ALA A 304 -19.31 -16.56 -7.78
CA ALA A 304 -19.57 -17.88 -8.37
C ALA A 304 -18.30 -18.72 -8.49
N THR A 305 -17.18 -18.10 -8.91
CA THR A 305 -15.86 -18.73 -8.95
C THR A 305 -15.44 -19.21 -7.56
N VAL A 306 -15.53 -18.36 -6.53
CA VAL A 306 -15.14 -18.74 -5.16
C VAL A 306 -16.02 -19.87 -4.60
N ARG A 307 -17.34 -19.84 -4.83
CA ARG A 307 -18.25 -20.93 -4.41
C ARG A 307 -17.91 -22.26 -5.06
N ARG A 308 -17.46 -22.24 -6.33
CA ARG A 308 -17.02 -23.46 -7.01
C ARG A 308 -15.70 -23.98 -6.45
N LEU A 309 -14.78 -23.09 -6.07
CA LEU A 309 -13.47 -23.46 -5.53
C LEU A 309 -13.52 -23.89 -4.06
N TRP A 310 -14.45 -23.35 -3.26
CA TRP A 310 -14.69 -23.72 -1.86
C TRP A 310 -16.15 -24.14 -1.65
N PRO A 311 -16.58 -25.32 -2.15
CA PRO A 311 -17.97 -25.77 -2.02
C PRO A 311 -18.38 -26.05 -0.57
N GLU A 312 -17.41 -26.35 0.29
CA GLU A 312 -17.62 -26.65 1.71
C GLU A 312 -17.75 -25.39 2.59
N ASP A 313 -17.39 -24.21 2.08
CA ASP A 313 -17.56 -22.94 2.78
C ASP A 313 -18.67 -22.09 2.11
N PRO A 314 -19.89 -22.10 2.66
CA PRO A 314 -21.02 -21.37 2.08
C PRO A 314 -20.96 -19.86 2.34
N SER A 315 -19.96 -19.36 3.07
CA SER A 315 -19.84 -17.95 3.40
C SER A 315 -19.75 -17.11 2.12
N PRO A 316 -20.42 -15.94 2.06
CA PRO A 316 -20.34 -15.07 0.90
C PRO A 316 -18.92 -14.52 0.72
N LEU A 317 -18.54 -14.23 -0.54
CA LEU A 317 -17.30 -13.52 -0.82
C LEU A 317 -17.47 -12.06 -0.38
N GLN A 318 -16.61 -11.60 0.52
CA GLN A 318 -16.69 -10.22 0.99
C GLN A 318 -15.94 -9.30 0.04
N ARG A 319 -16.44 -8.07 -0.11
CA ARG A 319 -15.69 -6.97 -0.73
C ARG A 319 -14.65 -6.47 0.26
N ASP A 320 -13.56 -5.92 -0.25
CA ASP A 320 -12.58 -5.25 0.61
C ASP A 320 -13.13 -3.90 1.09
N GLU A 321 -13.89 -3.94 2.19
CA GLU A 321 -14.64 -2.80 2.75
C GLU A 321 -13.89 -1.98 3.81
N ASP A 322 -12.64 -2.34 4.15
CA ASP A 322 -11.86 -1.61 5.17
C ASP A 322 -11.89 -0.10 4.86
N PRO A 323 -12.30 0.80 5.79
CA PRO A 323 -12.46 2.24 5.51
C PRO A 323 -11.25 2.77 4.75
N SER A 324 -11.46 3.13 3.49
CA SER A 324 -10.47 3.88 2.74
C SER A 324 -10.19 5.13 3.56
N PRO A 325 -8.93 5.55 3.70
CA PRO A 325 -8.59 6.79 4.40
C PRO A 325 -9.31 8.04 3.87
N LEU A 326 -9.91 7.93 2.68
CA LEU A 326 -10.67 8.96 1.97
C LEU A 326 -12.14 9.08 2.43
N GLN A 327 -12.66 8.18 3.27
CA GLN A 327 -14.01 8.38 3.82
C GLN A 327 -13.92 9.42 4.93
N ARG A 328 -14.39 10.64 4.64
CA ARG A 328 -14.82 11.56 5.70
C ARG A 328 -15.84 10.80 6.54
N ASP A 329 -15.63 10.77 7.85
CA ASP A 329 -16.70 10.39 8.77
C ASP A 329 -17.89 11.28 8.44
N GLU A 330 -18.91 10.73 7.77
CA GLU A 330 -20.17 11.44 7.59
C GLU A 330 -20.77 11.59 8.98
N ASP A 331 -20.86 12.83 9.45
CA ASP A 331 -21.54 13.19 10.68
C ASP A 331 -22.91 12.49 10.74
N PRO A 332 -23.31 11.89 11.89
CA PRO A 332 -24.64 11.34 12.02
C PRO A 332 -25.66 12.46 11.78
N SER A 333 -26.55 12.21 10.83
CA SER A 333 -27.59 13.15 10.43
C SER A 333 -28.33 13.70 11.65
N PRO A 334 -28.53 15.02 11.80
CA PRO A 334 -29.28 15.55 12.91
C PRO A 334 -30.71 15.00 12.87
N LEU A 335 -31.06 14.35 13.96
CA LEU A 335 -32.40 13.89 14.32
C LEU A 335 -33.47 14.91 13.94
N GLU A 336 -34.59 14.33 13.49
CA GLU A 336 -35.91 14.89 13.25
C GLU A 336 -36.16 16.15 14.09
N ARG A 337 -36.26 17.29 13.41
CA ARG A 337 -36.84 18.50 14.00
C ARG A 337 -38.35 18.30 14.01
N ASP A 338 -38.89 18.24 15.24
CA ASP A 338 -40.30 18.32 15.56
C ASP A 338 -41.02 19.36 14.68
N GLU A 339 -42.06 18.89 13.98
CA GLU A 339 -43.05 19.76 13.38
C GLU A 339 -43.83 20.44 14.50
N ASP A 340 -43.80 21.77 14.54
CA ASP A 340 -44.77 22.57 15.28
C ASP A 340 -45.53 23.49 14.30
N PRO A 341 -46.85 23.66 14.47
CA PRO A 341 -47.78 23.84 13.37
C PRO A 341 -47.97 25.30 12.91
N SER A 342 -48.32 25.43 11.64
CA SER A 342 -48.72 26.66 10.96
C SER A 342 -49.85 27.43 11.67
N PRO A 343 -49.80 28.78 11.74
CA PRO A 343 -50.92 29.58 12.19
C PRO A 343 -51.93 29.82 11.06
N LEU A 344 -53.21 29.61 11.38
CA LEU A 344 -54.36 30.03 10.58
C LEU A 344 -54.45 31.55 10.53
N GLU A 345 -54.47 32.12 9.32
CA GLU A 345 -54.88 33.51 9.09
C GLU A 345 -56.41 33.62 9.07
N ASN A 346 -56.94 34.57 9.84
CA ASN A 346 -58.28 35.11 9.66
C ASN A 346 -58.23 36.20 8.59
N VAL A 347 -58.95 36.03 7.47
CA VAL A 347 -60.08 36.87 6.99
C VAL A 347 -60.92 36.04 6.02
#